data_AF-A0A399ZSH2-F1
#
_entry.id   AF-A0A399ZSH2-F1
#
_cell.length_a   1.000
_cell.length_b   1.000
_cell.length_c   1.000
_cell.angle_alpha   90.00
_cell.angle_beta   90.00
_cell.angle_gamma   90.00
#
_symmetry.space_group_name_H-M   'P 1'
#
loop_
_entity.id
_entity.type
_entity.pdbx_description
1 polymer ?
#
loop_
_entity_poly.entity_id
_entity_poly.type
_entity_poly.pdbx_seq_one_letter_code
_entity_poly.pdbx_strand_id
1 'polypeptide(L)'
;MCGHPPFACEKCFGEFLRHGAYPDRSCIFDVIDDGSEQVTAVITSGNVTRELVITDEIREEVIYDGYLKFADFPLEALEVQPPHGEDIRRIIREYEEQKRKAAD
;
A
#
# COMPACT_ATOMS: atom_id res chain seq x y z
N MET A 1 -5.41 7.07 -1.80
CA MET A 1 -6.62 6.31 -1.37
C MET A 1 -7.81 6.63 -2.26
N CYS A 2 -8.71 5.68 -2.57
CA CYS A 2 -9.81 5.83 -3.57
C CYS A 2 -11.09 6.57 -3.07
N GLY A 3 -10.99 7.45 -2.05
CA GLY A 3 -12.14 8.17 -1.47
C GLY A 3 -13.02 7.34 -0.53
N HIS A 4 -12.67 6.06 -0.32
CA HIS A 4 -13.19 5.28 0.79
C HIS A 4 -12.50 5.67 2.10
N PRO A 5 -13.17 5.51 3.26
CA PRO A 5 -12.55 5.72 4.55
C PRO A 5 -11.29 4.86 4.71
N PRO A 6 -10.22 5.35 5.36
CA PRO A 6 -8.96 4.63 5.48
C PRO A 6 -9.09 3.23 6.10
N PHE A 7 -10.01 3.06 7.07
CA PHE A 7 -10.28 1.77 7.72
C PHE A 7 -10.71 0.67 6.71
N ALA A 8 -11.34 1.05 5.59
CA ALA A 8 -11.75 0.08 4.57
C ALA A 8 -10.54 -0.48 3.80
N CYS A 9 -9.55 0.37 3.53
CA CYS A 9 -8.28 -0.01 2.93
C CYS A 9 -7.49 -0.94 3.86
N GLU A 10 -7.41 -0.57 5.14
CA GLU A 10 -6.71 -1.36 6.17
C GLU A 10 -7.31 -2.74 6.34
N LYS A 11 -8.64 -2.84 6.40
CA LYS A 11 -9.32 -4.13 6.49
C LYS A 11 -9.02 -5.03 5.29
N CYS A 12 -9.09 -4.49 4.07
CA CYS A 12 -8.80 -5.29 2.87
C CYS A 12 -7.35 -5.76 2.84
N PHE A 13 -6.43 -4.91 3.30
CA PHE A 13 -5.02 -5.25 3.38
C PHE A 13 -4.74 -6.32 4.46
N GLY A 14 -5.37 -6.23 5.62
CA GLY A 14 -5.26 -7.24 6.68
C GLY A 14 -5.76 -8.63 6.23
N GLU A 15 -6.86 -8.69 5.48
CA GLU A 15 -7.35 -9.94 4.88
C GLU A 15 -6.35 -10.54 3.89
N PHE A 16 -5.71 -9.71 3.05
CA PHE A 16 -4.64 -10.15 2.16
C PHE A 16 -3.47 -10.74 2.95
N LEU A 17 -2.98 -10.04 3.98
CA LEU A 17 -1.88 -10.54 4.81
C LEU A 17 -2.21 -11.84 5.54
N ARG A 18 -3.47 -12.03 5.95
CA ARG A 18 -3.91 -13.21 6.69
C ARG A 18 -4.08 -14.44 5.82
N HIS A 19 -4.63 -14.26 4.62
CA HIS A 19 -5.07 -15.38 3.80
C HIS A 19 -4.26 -15.57 2.51
N GLY A 20 -3.40 -14.62 2.16
CA GLY A 20 -2.77 -14.55 0.83
C GLY A 20 -3.81 -14.43 -0.29
N ALA A 21 -5.08 -14.16 0.07
CA ALA A 21 -6.17 -14.05 -0.87
C ALA A 21 -5.98 -12.70 -1.57
N TYR A 22 -5.58 -12.75 -2.84
CA TYR A 22 -5.53 -11.59 -3.72
C TYR A 22 -6.90 -10.92 -3.68
N PRO A 23 -7.02 -9.78 -3.01
CA PRO A 23 -8.32 -9.15 -2.91
C PRO A 23 -8.60 -8.57 -4.30
N ASP A 24 -9.68 -9.02 -4.94
CA ASP A 24 -10.22 -8.40 -6.15
C ASP A 24 -10.77 -7.01 -5.79
N ARG A 25 -9.84 -6.07 -5.63
CA ARG A 25 -10.09 -4.72 -5.12
C ARG A 25 -9.31 -3.77 -5.99
N SER A 26 -10.02 -2.84 -6.63
CA SER A 26 -9.45 -1.83 -7.52
C SER A 26 -8.45 -0.87 -6.86
N CYS A 27 -8.29 -0.92 -5.53
CA CYS A 27 -7.34 -0.11 -4.77
C CYS A 27 -6.01 -0.82 -4.46
N ILE A 28 -5.91 -2.14 -4.66
CA ILE A 28 -4.65 -2.87 -4.64
C ILE A 28 -4.27 -3.07 -6.10
N PHE A 29 -3.41 -2.19 -6.59
CA PHE A 29 -3.13 -2.07 -8.02
C PHE A 29 -2.25 -3.20 -8.53
N ASP A 30 -1.30 -3.65 -7.71
CA ASP A 30 -0.34 -4.67 -8.09
C ASP A 30 0.15 -5.44 -6.86
N VAL A 31 0.52 -6.70 -7.07
CA VAL A 31 1.15 -7.57 -6.08
C VAL A 31 2.28 -8.30 -6.81
N ILE A 32 3.50 -7.98 -6.43
CA ILE A 32 4.71 -8.50 -7.05
C ILE A 32 5.32 -9.55 -6.12
N ASP A 33 5.50 -10.76 -6.62
CA ASP A 33 6.32 -11.77 -5.96
C ASP A 33 7.78 -11.53 -6.31
N ASP A 34 8.54 -10.98 -5.36
CA ASP A 34 9.97 -10.72 -5.48
C ASP A 34 10.83 -11.79 -4.77
N GLY A 35 10.21 -12.88 -4.30
CA GLY A 35 10.87 -13.95 -3.55
C GLY A 35 11.21 -13.62 -2.09
N SER A 36 10.80 -12.45 -1.58
CA SER A 36 10.94 -12.10 -0.17
C SER A 36 9.96 -12.87 0.71
N GLU A 37 10.42 -13.30 1.89
CA GLU A 37 9.52 -13.87 2.93
C GLU A 37 8.63 -12.78 3.56
N GLN A 38 9.09 -11.53 3.54
CA GLN A 38 8.37 -10.38 4.10
C GLN A 38 7.56 -9.66 3.02
N VAL A 39 6.38 -9.18 3.40
CA VAL A 39 5.54 -8.35 2.54
C VAL A 39 5.95 -6.89 2.69
N THR A 40 6.21 -6.22 1.57
CA THR A 40 6.40 -4.76 1.55
C THR A 40 5.14 -4.09 0.99
N ALA A 41 4.50 -3.25 1.81
CA ALA A 41 3.37 -2.44 1.37
C ALA A 41 3.86 -1.07 0.87
N VAL A 42 3.64 -0.79 -0.41
CA VAL A 42 3.83 0.55 -0.98
C VAL A 42 2.46 1.22 -1.04
N ILE A 43 2.25 2.22 -0.19
CA ILE A 43 0.96 2.86 0.01
C ILE A 43 1.05 4.30 -0.48
N THR A 44 0.14 4.69 -1.37
CA THR A 44 0.08 6.05 -1.90
C THR A 44 -1.24 6.75 -1.56
N SER A 45 -1.12 7.95 -1.01
CA SER A 45 -2.22 8.86 -0.76
C SER A 45 -1.86 10.28 -1.23
N GLY A 46 -2.54 10.75 -2.28
CA GLY A 46 -2.20 12.02 -2.92
C GLY A 46 -0.80 12.00 -3.52
N ASN A 47 0.01 12.96 -3.10
CA ASN A 47 1.43 13.08 -3.44
C ASN A 47 2.36 12.40 -2.42
N VAL A 48 1.81 11.72 -1.41
CA VAL A 48 2.60 11.04 -0.37
C VAL A 48 2.60 9.54 -0.64
N THR A 49 3.79 8.98 -0.79
CA THR A 49 4.03 7.53 -0.80
C THR A 49 4.80 7.14 0.45
N ARG A 50 4.43 6.01 1.03
CA ARG A 50 5.12 5.37 2.15
C ARG A 50 5.34 3.90 1.83
N GLU A 51 6.48 3.40 2.23
CA GLU A 51 6.80 1.98 2.19
C GLU A 51 6.81 1.45 3.61
N LEU A 52 6.14 0.31 3.83
CA LEU A 52 6.10 -0.38 5.11
C LEU A 52 6.51 -1.83 4.88
N VAL A 53 7.65 -2.22 5.44
CA VAL A 53 8.07 -3.62 5.50
C VAL A 53 7.36 -4.29 6.67
N ILE A 54 6.62 -5.35 6.39
CA ILE A 54 5.80 -6.05 7.37
C ILE A 54 6.58 -7.27 7.84
N THR A 55 7.30 -7.07 8.94
CA THR A 55 8.01 -8.14 9.65
C THR A 55 7.01 -9.04 10.39
N ASP A 56 7.45 -10.24 10.77
CA ASP A 56 6.66 -11.15 11.59
C ASP A 56 6.23 -10.53 12.92
N GLU A 57 7.06 -9.65 13.48
CA GLU A 57 6.81 -8.97 14.75
C GLU A 57 5.58 -8.06 14.69
N ILE A 58 5.39 -7.33 13.58
CA ILE A 58 4.28 -6.38 13.44
C ILE A 58 3.11 -6.94 12.64
N ARG A 59 3.24 -8.13 12.04
CA ARG A 59 2.27 -8.68 11.09
C ARG A 59 0.87 -8.80 11.69
N GLU A 60 0.76 -9.34 12.90
CA GLU A 60 -0.54 -9.52 13.55
C GLU A 60 -1.20 -8.17 13.86
N GLU A 61 -0.43 -7.19 14.34
CA GLU A 61 -0.95 -5.85 14.59
C GLU A 61 -1.36 -5.15 13.29
N VAL A 62 -0.60 -5.28 12.20
CA VAL A 62 -1.01 -4.71 10.91
C VAL A 62 -2.31 -5.34 10.40
N ILE A 63 -2.55 -6.64 10.65
CA ILE A 63 -3.77 -7.33 10.25
C ILE A 63 -5.00 -6.77 10.99
N TYR A 64 -4.89 -6.48 12.28
CA TYR A 64 -6.06 -6.12 13.11
C TYR A 64 -6.17 -4.62 13.42
N ASP A 65 -5.05 -3.94 13.64
CA ASP A 65 -5.00 -2.51 13.98
C ASP A 65 -4.82 -1.61 12.75
N GLY A 66 -4.38 -2.18 11.62
CA GLY A 66 -4.17 -1.47 10.37
C GLY A 66 -2.77 -0.89 10.18
N TYR A 67 -2.41 -0.64 8.91
CA TYR A 67 -1.06 -0.21 8.54
C TYR A 67 -0.78 1.26 8.89
N LEU A 68 -1.80 2.11 9.09
CA LEU A 68 -1.59 3.54 9.35
C LEU A 68 -0.89 3.80 10.69
N LYS A 69 -1.04 2.88 11.64
CA LYS A 69 -0.30 2.89 12.91
C LYS A 69 1.23 2.84 12.69
N PHE A 70 1.68 2.31 11.55
CA PHE A 70 3.10 2.03 11.26
C PHE A 70 3.67 2.85 10.10
N ALA A 71 2.84 3.25 9.13
CA ALA A 71 3.30 3.83 7.86
C ALA A 71 3.67 5.33 7.92
N ASP A 72 3.62 5.99 9.09
CA ASP A 72 3.99 7.40 9.32
C ASP A 72 3.48 8.37 8.23
N PHE A 73 2.17 8.33 7.99
CA PHE A 73 1.52 9.27 7.08
C PHE A 73 1.29 10.61 7.77
N PRO A 74 1.63 11.74 7.11
CA PRO A 74 1.29 13.05 7.62
C PRO A 74 -0.23 13.25 7.52
N LEU A 75 -0.81 14.06 8.42
CA LEU A 75 -2.26 14.25 8.53
C LEU A 75 -2.90 14.66 7.21
N GLU A 76 -2.21 15.50 6.42
CA GLU A 76 -2.72 15.99 5.14
C GLU A 76 -2.95 14.83 4.16
N ALA A 77 -2.13 13.78 4.21
CA ALA A 77 -2.27 12.60 3.35
C ALA A 77 -3.54 11.76 3.65
N LEU A 78 -4.12 11.92 4.84
CA LEU A 78 -5.39 11.30 5.21
C LEU A 78 -6.60 12.09 4.70
N GLU A 79 -6.42 13.37 4.40
CA GLU A 79 -7.44 14.28 3.89
C GLU A 79 -7.46 14.34 2.35
N VAL A 80 -6.42 13.82 1.68
CA VAL A 80 -6.35 13.82 0.22
C VAL A 80 -7.46 12.96 -0.40
N GLN A 81 -8.28 13.62 -1.21
CA GLN A 81 -9.26 13.02 -2.12
C GLN A 81 -8.58 12.07 -3.11
N PRO A 82 -9.32 11.09 -3.66
CA PRO A 82 -8.71 10.07 -4.49
C PRO A 82 -7.91 10.59 -5.68
N PRO A 83 -6.74 9.97 -5.96
CA PRO A 83 -6.02 10.27 -7.19
C PRO A 83 -6.97 10.02 -8.36
N HIS A 84 -7.07 10.98 -9.27
CA HIS A 84 -7.82 10.79 -10.51
C HIS A 84 -7.09 9.76 -11.38
N GLY A 85 -7.79 9.11 -12.32
CA GLY A 85 -7.25 7.97 -13.07
C GLY A 85 -5.91 8.21 -13.77
N GLU A 86 -5.56 9.47 -14.07
CA GLU A 86 -4.25 9.84 -14.63
C GLU A 86 -3.12 9.83 -13.59
N ASP A 87 -3.40 10.19 -12.34
CA ASP A 87 -2.43 10.18 -11.25
C ASP A 87 -1.99 8.74 -10.93
N ILE A 88 -2.93 7.78 -10.95
CA ILE A 88 -2.65 6.35 -10.72
C ILE A 88 -1.65 5.84 -11.77
N ARG A 89 -1.85 6.17 -13.05
CA ARG A 89 -0.97 5.73 -14.13
C ARG A 89 0.42 6.36 -14.05
N ARG A 90 0.51 7.61 -13.58
CA ARG A 90 1.81 8.26 -13.33
C ARG A 90 2.55 7.55 -12.18
N ILE A 91 1.88 7.32 -11.05
CA ILE A 91 2.46 6.68 -9.87
C ILE A 91 3.02 5.29 -10.22
N ILE A 92 2.25 4.46 -10.94
CA ILE A 92 2.69 3.13 -11.37
C ILE A 92 3.97 3.23 -12.22
N ARG A 93 3.98 4.14 -13.21
CA ARG A 93 5.13 4.33 -14.10
C ARG A 93 6.39 4.79 -13.35
N GLU A 94 6.24 5.76 -12.46
CA GLU A 94 7.35 6.28 -11.66
C GLU A 94 7.94 5.20 -10.75
N TYR A 95 7.09 4.36 -10.15
CA TYR A 95 7.53 3.21 -9.36
C TYR A 95 8.29 2.17 -10.21
N GLU A 96 7.77 1.79 -11.38
CA GLU A 96 8.46 0.87 -12.29
C GLU A 96 9.81 1.41 -12.78
N GLU A 97 9.92 2.72 -12.99
CA GLU A 97 11.18 3.38 -13.37
C GLU A 97 12.20 3.39 -12.23
N GLN A 98 11.74 3.66 -11.00
CA GLN A 98 12.61 3.60 -9.81
C GLN A 98 13.14 2.19 -9.58
N LYS A 99 12.28 1.17 -9.71
CA LYS A 99 12.68 -0.24 -9.60
C LYS A 99 13.71 -0.63 -10.65
N ARG A 100 13.53 -0.22 -11.92
CA ARG A 100 14.51 -0.47 -12.99
C ARG A 100 15.87 0.13 -12.67
N LYS A 101 15.91 1.38 -12.20
CA LYS A 101 17.17 2.06 -11.82
C LYS A 101 17.86 1.43 -10.62
N ALA A 102 17.14 0.75 -9.74
CA ALA A 102 17.71 0.08 -8.57
C ALA A 102 18.27 -1.31 -8.90
N ALA A 103 17.96 -1.85 -10.08
CA ALA A 103 18.42 -3.17 -10.54
C ALA A 103 19.65 -3.11 -11.47
N ASP A 104 20.05 -1.91 -11.91
CA ASP A 104 21.27 -1.60 -12.67
C ASP A 104 22.41 -1.17 -11.72
#